data_AF-A0A401MY24-F1
#
_entry.id   AF-A0A401MY24-F1
#
_cell.length_a   1.000
_cell.length_b   1.000
_cell.length_c   1.000
_cell.angle_alpha   90.00
_cell.angle_beta   90.00
_cell.angle_gamma   90.00
#
_symmetry.space_group_name_H-M   'P 1'
#
loop_
_entity.id
_entity.type
_entity.pdbx_description
1 polymer ?
#
loop_
_entity_poly.entity_id
_entity_poly.type
_entity_poly.pdbx_seq_one_letter_code
_entity_poly.pdbx_strand_id
1 'polypeptide(L)'
;MERYFWHLNGAQTDGMACVVCGINFLTTKITSVPVGRSPADDSQVFACKDPCAVVIAHEAERMARQMRAAAGQDGAEELDVAECDDPVFSVDGHFGSLLRDLRTLAGAEALLATADDIPSLRFLLSLAARHAEAAMMRARLVLARTKEETKEGGE
;
A
#
# COMPACT_ATOMS: atom_id res chain seq x y z
N MET A 1 -4.44 7.20 -3.63
CA MET A 1 -2.98 7.31 -3.56
C MET A 1 -2.61 8.72 -3.99
N GLU A 2 -2.26 9.58 -3.03
CA GLU A 2 -1.84 10.95 -3.33
C GLU A 2 -0.44 10.92 -3.96
N ARG A 3 -0.27 11.68 -5.06
CA ARG A 3 1.01 11.76 -5.78
C ARG A 3 1.72 13.05 -5.42
N TYR A 4 2.97 12.93 -4.98
CA TYR A 4 3.84 14.07 -4.68
C TYR A 4 4.78 14.36 -5.85
N PHE A 5 4.90 15.63 -6.22
CA PHE A 5 5.81 16.11 -7.26
C PHE A 5 7.00 16.83 -6.63
N TRP A 6 8.21 16.38 -6.95
CA TRP A 6 9.46 16.92 -6.43
C TRP A 6 10.15 17.82 -7.47
N HIS A 7 11.07 18.67 -7.02
CA HIS A 7 11.83 19.60 -7.88
C HIS A 7 10.98 20.64 -8.63
N LEU A 8 9.90 21.10 -8.00
CA LEU A 8 9.05 22.16 -8.54
C LEU A 8 9.68 23.53 -8.28
N ASN A 9 9.52 24.46 -9.24
CA ASN A 9 9.78 25.87 -8.98
C ASN A 9 8.59 26.50 -8.21
N GLY A 10 8.76 27.73 -7.71
CA GLY A 10 7.72 28.41 -6.92
C GLY A 10 6.37 28.49 -7.64
N ALA A 11 6.37 28.90 -8.92
CA ALA A 11 5.14 29.01 -9.71
C ALA A 11 4.42 27.66 -9.91
N GLN A 12 5.15 26.55 -10.01
CA GLN A 12 4.57 25.21 -10.09
C GLN A 12 4.06 24.72 -8.73
N THR A 13 4.78 25.05 -7.65
CA THR A 13 4.41 24.71 -6.27
C THR A 13 3.11 25.41 -5.87
N ASP A 14 2.94 26.65 -6.29
CA ASP A 14 1.73 27.45 -6.05
C ASP A 14 0.56 27.08 -6.99
N GLY A 15 0.75 26.10 -7.88
CA GLY A 15 -0.26 25.66 -8.84
C GLY A 15 -0.52 26.65 -9.98
N MET A 16 0.32 27.68 -10.14
CA MET A 16 0.19 28.71 -11.18
C MET A 16 0.80 28.29 -12.53
N ALA A 17 1.67 27.29 -12.55
CA ALA A 17 2.34 26.80 -13.75
C ALA A 17 2.24 25.29 -13.90
N CYS A 18 2.27 24.81 -15.15
CA CYS A 18 2.28 23.39 -15.47
C CYS A 18 3.54 22.71 -14.92
N VAL A 19 3.36 21.61 -14.18
CA VAL A 19 4.49 20.82 -13.63
C VAL A 19 5.38 20.18 -14.70
N VAL A 20 4.88 20.00 -15.93
CA VAL A 20 5.62 19.38 -17.03
C VAL A 20 6.32 20.41 -17.91
N CYS A 21 5.56 21.35 -18.48
CA CYS A 21 6.09 22.29 -19.47
C CYS A 21 6.40 23.69 -18.91
N GLY A 22 6.05 23.96 -17.64
CA GLY A 22 6.31 25.25 -17.01
C GLY A 22 5.45 26.41 -17.51
N ILE A 23 4.46 26.18 -18.39
CA ILE A 23 3.57 27.23 -18.87
C ILE A 23 2.76 27.80 -17.70
N ASN A 24 2.75 29.13 -17.60
CA ASN A 24 1.99 29.86 -16.59
C ASN A 24 0.51 30.01 -17.04
N PHE A 25 -0.40 29.49 -16.21
CA PHE A 25 -1.83 29.49 -16.49
C PHE A 25 -2.48 30.88 -16.34
N LEU A 26 -1.83 31.80 -15.63
CA LEU A 26 -2.31 33.18 -15.51
C LEU A 26 -2.06 33.99 -16.80
N THR A 27 -0.97 33.68 -17.51
CA THR A 27 -0.61 34.37 -18.76
C THR A 27 -1.21 33.70 -19.99
N THR A 28 -1.43 32.39 -19.94
CA THR A 28 -1.86 31.60 -21.10
C THR A 28 -3.16 30.87 -20.78
N LYS A 29 -4.22 31.14 -21.55
CA LYS A 29 -5.52 30.49 -21.40
C LYS A 29 -5.48 29.04 -21.90
N ILE A 30 -5.00 28.15 -21.05
CA ILE A 30 -5.00 26.70 -21.26
C ILE A 30 -5.81 26.06 -20.15
N THR A 31 -6.57 25.02 -20.48
CA THR A 31 -7.28 24.21 -19.51
C THR A 31 -6.28 23.41 -18.67
N SER A 32 -6.32 23.61 -17.35
CA SER A 32 -5.49 22.89 -16.40
C SER A 32 -6.29 21.78 -15.70
N VAL A 33 -5.59 20.73 -15.28
CA VAL A 33 -6.16 19.64 -14.47
C VAL A 33 -5.26 19.39 -13.25
N PRO A 34 -5.83 19.07 -12.08
CA PRO A 34 -5.05 18.75 -10.89
C PRO A 34 -4.40 17.36 -11.06
N VAL A 35 -3.11 17.25 -10.75
CA VAL A 35 -2.33 16.02 -10.96
C VAL A 35 -1.69 15.45 -9.70
N GLY A 36 -1.58 16.24 -8.63
CA GLY A 36 -0.98 15.81 -7.38
C GLY A 36 -0.81 16.95 -6.38
N ARG A 37 0.14 16.80 -5.47
CA ARG A 37 0.51 17.80 -4.46
C ARG A 37 2.00 18.10 -4.42
N SER A 38 2.36 19.28 -3.93
CA SER A 38 3.72 19.61 -3.53
C SER A 38 4.04 19.03 -2.16
N PRO A 39 5.18 18.36 -1.95
CA PRO A 39 5.56 17.83 -0.66
C PRO A 39 6.03 18.90 0.35
N ALA A 40 6.33 20.12 -0.10
CA ALA A 40 6.76 21.20 0.79
C ALA A 40 5.59 21.78 1.59
N ASP A 41 4.49 22.09 0.90
CA ASP A 41 3.36 22.85 1.46
C ASP A 41 2.02 22.12 1.32
N ASP A 42 2.04 20.87 0.83
CA ASP A 42 0.86 20.04 0.53
C ASP A 42 -0.15 20.71 -0.44
N SER A 43 0.30 21.73 -1.16
CA SER A 43 -0.48 22.49 -2.13
C SER A 43 -0.80 21.65 -3.36
N GLN A 44 -1.98 21.86 -3.95
CA GLN A 44 -2.37 21.14 -5.16
C GLN A 44 -1.62 21.66 -6.39
N VAL A 45 -1.06 20.75 -7.19
CA VAL A 45 -0.30 21.08 -8.41
C VAL A 45 -1.07 20.68 -9.67
N PHE A 46 -0.83 21.42 -10.75
CA PHE A 46 -1.62 21.35 -11.98
C PHE A 46 -0.76 21.07 -13.22
N ALA A 47 -1.37 20.44 -14.23
CA ALA A 47 -0.78 20.25 -15.55
C ALA A 47 -1.75 20.72 -16.64
N CYS A 48 -1.22 21.07 -17.82
CA CYS A 48 -2.06 21.30 -18.99
C CYS A 48 -2.85 20.02 -19.31
N LYS A 49 -4.14 20.16 -19.60
CA LYS A 49 -5.01 19.02 -19.94
C LYS A 49 -4.42 18.17 -21.07
N ASP A 50 -3.97 18.83 -22.14
CA ASP A 50 -3.32 18.19 -23.28
C ASP A 50 -2.09 19.00 -23.71
N PRO A 51 -0.91 18.39 -23.95
CA PRO A 51 -0.59 16.96 -23.84
C PRO A 51 -0.05 16.54 -22.46
N CYS A 52 0.16 17.48 -21.53
CA CYS A 52 0.96 17.25 -20.32
C CYS A 52 0.33 16.22 -19.36
N ALA A 53 -0.98 16.28 -19.12
CA ALA A 53 -1.65 15.32 -18.25
C ALA A 53 -1.65 13.90 -18.84
N VAL A 54 -1.72 13.78 -20.17
CA VAL A 54 -1.64 12.49 -20.87
C VAL A 54 -0.26 11.85 -20.68
N VAL A 55 0.81 12.64 -20.81
CA VAL A 55 2.19 12.16 -20.57
C VAL A 55 2.35 11.68 -19.13
N ILE A 56 1.87 12.44 -18.15
CA ILE A 56 1.90 12.04 -16.72
C ILE A 56 1.12 10.73 -16.51
N ALA A 57 -0.04 10.59 -17.12
CA ALA A 57 -0.85 9.37 -17.01
C ALA A 57 -0.10 8.15 -17.57
N HIS A 58 0.48 8.29 -18.76
CA HIS A 58 1.24 7.23 -19.42
C HIS A 58 2.52 6.85 -18.65
N GLU A 59 3.27 7.83 -18.15
CA GLU A 59 4.44 7.57 -17.31
C GLU A 59 4.08 6.87 -16.01
N ALA A 60 2.98 7.26 -15.39
CA ALA A 60 2.54 6.63 -14.16
C ALA A 60 2.04 5.21 -14.36
N GLU A 61 1.39 4.92 -15.50
CA GLU A 61 1.04 3.56 -15.87
C GLU A 61 2.29 2.71 -16.12
N ARG A 62 3.28 3.27 -16.83
CA ARG A 62 4.58 2.61 -17.06
C ARG A 62 5.28 2.28 -15.74
N MET A 63 5.32 3.24 -14.80
CA MET A 63 5.90 3.02 -13.47
C MET A 63 5.11 1.99 -12.67
N ALA A 64 3.78 2.03 -12.69
CA ALA A 64 2.94 1.04 -12.03
C ALA A 64 3.20 -0.37 -12.57
N ARG A 65 3.34 -0.53 -13.89
CA ARG A 65 3.70 -1.80 -14.52
C ARG A 65 5.08 -2.29 -14.06
N GLN A 66 6.07 -1.41 -14.03
CA GLN A 66 7.41 -1.74 -13.54
C GLN A 66 7.42 -2.14 -12.05
N MET A 67 6.60 -1.49 -11.21
CA MET A 67 6.47 -1.85 -9.80
C MET A 67 5.82 -3.23 -9.62
N ARG A 68 4.79 -3.57 -10.42
CA ARG A 68 4.19 -4.91 -10.42
C ARG A 68 5.20 -5.98 -10.85
N ALA A 69 5.96 -5.70 -11.90
CA ALA A 69 7.05 -6.55 -12.37
C ALA A 69 8.09 -6.82 -11.27
N ALA A 70 8.58 -5.75 -10.64
CA ALA A 70 9.58 -5.84 -9.58
C ALA A 70 9.06 -6.52 -8.31
N ALA A 71 7.76 -6.43 -8.03
CA ALA A 71 7.09 -7.12 -6.93
C ALA A 71 6.83 -8.62 -7.21
N GLY A 72 7.21 -9.13 -8.40
CA GLY A 72 6.98 -10.53 -8.78
C GLY A 72 5.53 -10.84 -9.13
N GLN A 73 4.71 -9.82 -9.43
CA GLN A 73 3.29 -9.99 -9.76
C GLN A 73 3.04 -10.25 -11.26
N ASP A 74 4.08 -10.23 -12.09
CA ASP A 74 3.99 -10.45 -13.55
C ASP A 74 3.93 -11.95 -13.95
N GLY A 75 3.81 -12.85 -12.98
CA GLY A 75 3.50 -14.27 -13.20
C GLY A 75 2.03 -14.64 -12.94
N ALA A 76 1.14 -13.65 -12.74
CA ALA A 76 -0.25 -13.87 -12.34
C ALA A 76 -1.28 -13.58 -13.46
N GLU A 77 -0.90 -13.68 -14.73
CA GLU A 77 -1.87 -13.86 -15.82
C GLU A 77 -1.37 -14.98 -16.77
N GLU A 78 -2.18 -16.05 -16.86
CA GLU A 78 -2.06 -17.23 -17.74
C GLU A 78 -1.06 -18.35 -17.37
N LEU A 79 -1.09 -18.82 -16.12
CA LEU A 79 -0.90 -20.25 -15.87
C LEU A 79 -2.25 -20.86 -15.54
N ASP A 80 -2.56 -21.98 -16.21
CA ASP A 80 -3.74 -22.82 -15.99
C ASP A 80 -4.10 -22.87 -14.50
N VAL A 81 -5.31 -22.40 -14.18
CA VAL A 81 -5.93 -22.49 -12.86
C VAL A 81 -6.30 -23.96 -12.63
N ALA A 82 -5.29 -24.76 -12.37
CA ALA A 82 -5.40 -26.16 -11.99
C ALA A 82 -4.18 -26.51 -11.11
N GLU A 83 -4.19 -26.01 -9.86
CA GLU A 83 -4.02 -26.82 -8.64
C GLU A 83 -3.82 -25.90 -7.41
N CYS A 84 -4.89 -25.77 -6.62
CA CYS A 84 -4.92 -25.40 -5.20
C CYS A 84 -4.24 -24.11 -4.73
N ASP A 85 -4.75 -22.96 -5.19
CA ASP A 85 -4.54 -21.68 -4.50
C ASP A 85 -5.50 -21.61 -3.29
N ASP A 86 -5.23 -22.37 -2.22
CA ASP A 86 -6.06 -22.31 -1.01
C ASP A 86 -5.85 -20.92 -0.35
N PRO A 87 -6.86 -20.02 -0.34
CA PRO A 87 -6.75 -18.67 0.21
C PRO A 87 -6.42 -18.67 1.71
N VAL A 88 -6.49 -19.82 2.38
CA VAL A 88 -6.08 -20.00 3.77
C VAL A 88 -4.56 -20.00 3.92
N PHE A 89 -3.80 -20.62 3.01
CA PHE A 89 -2.35 -20.85 3.17
C PHE A 89 -1.44 -19.97 2.31
N SER A 90 -2.00 -19.14 1.43
CA SER A 90 -1.20 -18.20 0.63
C SER A 90 -0.49 -17.14 1.50
N VAL A 91 0.57 -16.54 0.94
CA VAL A 91 1.39 -15.50 1.60
C VAL A 91 0.56 -14.27 1.98
N ASP A 92 -0.47 -13.96 1.19
CA ASP A 92 -1.45 -12.92 1.47
C ASP A 92 -2.73 -13.45 2.15
N GLY A 93 -2.80 -14.76 2.38
CA GLY A 93 -3.93 -15.45 2.98
C GLY A 93 -3.98 -15.37 4.51
N HIS A 94 -4.85 -16.18 5.11
CA HIS A 94 -5.08 -16.20 6.56
C HIS A 94 -3.82 -16.61 7.34
N PHE A 95 -3.05 -17.57 6.83
CA PHE A 95 -1.80 -18.02 7.44
C PHE A 95 -0.70 -16.95 7.39
N GLY A 96 -0.49 -16.32 6.24
CA GLY A 96 0.47 -15.21 6.11
C GLY A 96 0.10 -14.00 6.98
N SER A 97 -1.20 -13.71 7.10
CA SER A 97 -1.71 -12.68 8.02
C SER A 97 -1.50 -13.04 9.50
N LEU A 98 -1.70 -14.30 9.87
CA LEU A 98 -1.43 -14.81 11.23
C LEU A 98 0.06 -14.62 11.59
N LEU A 99 0.98 -15.01 10.71
CA LEU A 99 2.42 -14.84 10.96
C LEU A 99 2.81 -13.37 11.16
N ARG A 100 2.16 -12.45 10.44
CA ARG A 100 2.35 -11.00 10.62
C ARG A 100 1.90 -10.54 12.00
N ASP A 101 0.72 -10.96 12.48
CA ASP A 101 0.28 -10.59 13.84
C ASP A 101 1.21 -11.14 14.92
N LEU A 102 1.66 -12.39 14.78
CA LEU A 102 2.58 -13.00 15.74
C LEU A 102 3.92 -12.24 15.81
N ARG A 103 4.44 -11.78 14.66
CA ARG A 103 5.62 -10.91 14.63
C ARG A 103 5.37 -9.56 15.31
N THR A 104 4.21 -8.95 15.07
CA THR A 104 3.84 -7.70 15.76
C THR A 104 3.74 -7.89 17.27
N LEU A 105 3.16 -9.01 17.72
CA LEU A 105 3.08 -9.35 19.15
C LEU A 105 4.47 -9.54 19.78
N ALA A 106 5.37 -10.26 19.12
CA ALA A 106 6.74 -10.43 19.58
C ALA A 106 7.50 -9.08 19.65
N GLY A 107 7.28 -8.19 18.67
CA GLY A 107 7.82 -6.83 18.71
C GLY A 107 7.24 -5.99 19.85
N ALA A 108 5.93 -6.07 20.08
CA ALA A 108 5.26 -5.38 21.18
C ALA A 108 5.76 -5.87 22.55
N GLU A 109 5.98 -7.18 22.72
CA GLU A 109 6.59 -7.77 23.91
C GLU A 109 7.98 -7.18 24.17
N ALA A 110 8.85 -7.16 23.15
CA ALA A 110 10.20 -6.62 23.27
C ALA A 110 10.18 -5.14 23.69
N LEU A 111 9.25 -4.34 23.16
CA LEU A 111 9.11 -2.93 23.52
C LEU A 111 8.52 -2.73 24.92
N LEU A 112 7.56 -3.57 25.33
CA LEU A 112 7.00 -3.54 26.68
C LEU A 112 8.05 -3.84 27.76
N ALA A 113 9.05 -4.67 27.44
CA ALA A 113 10.15 -4.98 28.36
C ALA A 113 11.09 -3.80 28.64
N THR A 114 11.10 -2.79 27.77
CA THR A 114 12.00 -1.62 27.84
C THR A 114 11.27 -0.29 28.01
N ALA A 115 9.94 -0.27 27.98
CA ALA A 115 9.16 0.95 28.03
C ALA A 115 8.85 1.34 29.49
N ASP A 116 9.21 2.57 29.85
CA ASP A 116 9.12 3.05 31.22
C ASP A 116 8.00 4.09 31.41
N ASP A 117 7.47 4.63 30.30
CA ASP A 117 6.46 5.68 30.33
C ASP A 117 5.04 5.14 30.12
N ILE A 118 4.11 5.67 30.93
CA ILE A 118 2.69 5.26 30.94
C ILE A 118 2.02 5.41 29.56
N PRO A 119 2.23 6.50 28.79
CA PRO A 119 1.67 6.62 27.44
C PRO A 119 2.10 5.49 26.49
N SER A 120 3.40 5.19 26.41
CA SER A 120 3.92 4.11 25.56
C SER A 120 3.40 2.75 26.01
N LEU A 121 3.36 2.48 27.32
CA LEU A 121 2.77 1.24 27.85
C LEU A 121 1.31 1.07 27.43
N ARG A 122 0.48 2.12 27.53
CA ARG A 122 -0.93 2.07 27.11
C ARG A 122 -1.07 1.80 25.61
N PHE A 123 -0.26 2.48 24.79
CA PHE A 123 -0.24 2.25 23.35
C PHE A 123 0.14 0.80 23.02
N LEU A 124 1.26 0.31 23.54
CA LEU A 124 1.76 -1.04 23.29
C LEU A 124 0.79 -2.12 23.76
N LEU A 125 0.17 -1.94 24.93
CA LEU A 125 -0.86 -2.86 25.42
C LEU A 125 -2.11 -2.88 24.53
N SER A 126 -2.55 -1.71 24.04
CA SER A 126 -3.69 -1.66 23.11
C SER A 126 -3.39 -2.32 21.76
N LEU A 127 -2.17 -2.12 21.25
CA LEU A 127 -1.68 -2.74 20.02
C LEU A 127 -1.61 -4.27 20.18
N ALA A 128 -1.03 -4.73 21.30
CA ALA A 128 -0.92 -6.14 21.62
C ALA A 128 -2.31 -6.80 21.75
N ALA A 129 -3.26 -6.16 22.45
CA ALA A 129 -4.62 -6.69 22.57
C ALA A 129 -5.30 -6.89 21.20
N ARG A 130 -5.20 -5.89 20.31
CA ARG A 130 -5.78 -5.95 18.96
C ARG A 130 -5.17 -7.06 18.11
N HIS A 131 -3.84 -7.19 18.12
CA HIS A 131 -3.17 -8.23 17.33
C HIS A 131 -3.34 -9.63 17.94
N ALA A 132 -3.47 -9.76 19.26
CA ALA A 132 -3.76 -11.04 19.91
C ALA A 132 -5.15 -11.57 19.52
N GLU A 133 -6.17 -10.72 19.52
CA GLU A 133 -7.51 -11.08 19.07
C GLU A 133 -7.51 -11.53 17.60
N ALA A 134 -6.85 -10.75 16.74
CA ALA A 134 -6.80 -11.04 15.31
C ALA A 134 -6.02 -12.33 15.00
N ALA A 135 -4.88 -12.55 15.68
CA ALA A 135 -4.10 -13.78 15.59
C ALA A 135 -4.92 -14.98 16.06
N MET A 136 -5.63 -14.87 17.18
CA MET A 136 -6.47 -15.93 17.71
C MET A 136 -7.57 -16.34 16.73
N MET A 137 -8.28 -15.37 16.14
CA MET A 137 -9.31 -15.61 15.13
C MET A 137 -8.74 -16.31 13.90
N ARG A 138 -7.59 -15.85 13.38
CA ARG A 138 -6.94 -16.45 12.21
C ARG A 138 -6.38 -17.85 12.49
N ALA A 139 -5.78 -18.06 13.66
CA ALA A 139 -5.30 -19.38 14.08
C ALA A 139 -6.44 -20.40 14.12
N ARG A 140 -7.65 -20.00 14.58
CA ARG A 140 -8.83 -20.86 14.55
C ARG A 140 -9.26 -21.24 13.13
N LEU A 141 -9.22 -20.30 12.19
CA LEU A 141 -9.55 -20.58 10.79
C LEU A 141 -8.57 -21.57 10.15
N VAL A 142 -7.27 -21.36 10.35
CA VAL A 142 -6.22 -22.28 9.87
C VAL A 142 -6.36 -23.65 10.52
N LEU A 143 -6.66 -23.72 11.83
CA LEU A 143 -6.89 -24.98 12.53
C LEU A 143 -8.14 -25.71 12.07
N ALA A 144 -9.22 -25.00 11.72
CA ALA A 144 -10.41 -25.61 11.17
C ALA A 144 -10.10 -26.24 9.80
N ARG A 145 -9.38 -25.51 8.94
CA ARG A 145 -9.03 -25.99 7.60
C ARG A 145 -8.11 -27.20 7.60
N THR A 146 -7.03 -27.17 8.39
CA THR A 146 -6.10 -28.31 8.53
C THR A 146 -6.80 -29.59 9.02
N LYS A 147 -7.87 -29.46 9.83
CA LYS A 147 -8.68 -30.60 10.28
C LYS A 147 -9.62 -31.15 9.21
N GLU A 148 -10.07 -30.33 8.26
CA GLU A 148 -10.90 -30.75 7.14
C GLU A 148 -10.08 -31.57 6.13
N GLU A 149 -8.88 -31.10 5.74
CA GLU A 149 -7.98 -31.84 4.84
C GLU A 149 -7.62 -33.23 5.38
N THR A 150 -7.46 -33.37 6.70
CA THR A 150 -7.15 -34.65 7.33
C THR A 150 -8.30 -35.67 7.23
N LYS A 151 -9.55 -35.22 7.01
CA LYS A 151 -10.72 -36.11 6.86
C LYS A 151 -10.94 -36.58 5.43
N GLU A 152 -10.52 -35.81 4.43
CA GLU A 152 -10.74 -36.13 3.01
C GLU A 152 -9.65 -37.04 2.41
N GLY A 153 -8.45 -37.12 3.04
CA GLY A 153 -7.34 -37.98 2.58
C GLY A 153 -7.30 -39.40 3.17
N GLY A 154 -8.40 -39.89 3.74
CA GLY A 154 -8.46 -41.12 4.53
C GLY A 154 -9.60 -42.08 4.18
N GLU A 155 -9.86 -42.28 2.88
CA GLU A 155 -10.69 -43.39 2.35
C GLU A 155 -9.91 -44.25 1.35
#